data_AF-A0A427KE03-F1
#
_entry.id   AF-A0A427KE03-F1
#
_cell.length_a   1.000
_cell.length_b   1.000
_cell.length_c   1.000
_cell.angle_alpha   90.00
_cell.angle_beta   90.00
_cell.angle_gamma   90.00
#
_symmetry.space_group_name_H-M   'P 1'
#
loop_
_entity.id
_entity.type
_entity.pdbx_description
1 polymer ?
#
loop_
_entity_poly.entity_id
_entity_poly.type
_entity_poly.pdbx_seq_one_letter_code
_entity_poly.pdbx_strand_id
1 'polypeptide(L)'
;MELKDVELSYIGKWLPEASVKYRDGSPAINLGLIITVFFKDGHTPEVRRKMVECVDRFYAEFKPHLKKHITRSWVGITEKNYARKRQEILDSTPEEIFSWYLGSAEKDWIAPDYEILIMGKRVFHNDNDRSVIKLALPLSLLQEPDGLARYQAWLMWLCDTFAVESGYAGLSFVLPYEFHRMFPYEYKLAQRFPGVMVDSLGTLEGGDAVHGLKGPCWYTILGNPWLKKLGGTQKLQRRLATTPDVEILPYNSGVILKAGTLPPGLGETKTEPLPPLLVKVNQIIRPVRFDKPRSLHFYSEYEDFQFETESTMKWYRRFDEASALLDEEDAGLTDEQVRITCRTDEPAPHAGEWATIVNGTTQYTRTREGQKMPAFEDKNGSMHRACWSLLKRDDGGSVFAYPDLP
;
A
#
# COMPACT_ATOMS: atom_id res chain seq x y z
N MET A 1 20.59 12.84 13.01
CA MET A 1 20.17 14.14 12.48
C MET A 1 20.69 14.36 11.04
N GLU A 2 21.70 13.62 10.55
CA GLU A 2 22.39 13.95 9.29
C GLU A 2 21.80 13.37 7.99
N LEU A 3 21.10 12.23 7.99
CA LEU A 3 20.48 11.66 6.76
C LEU A 3 19.07 12.21 6.49
N LYS A 4 18.28 12.43 7.55
CA LYS A 4 16.90 12.94 7.44
C LYS A 4 16.88 14.32 6.77
N ASP A 5 17.79 15.19 7.19
CA ASP A 5 17.85 16.56 6.68
C ASP A 5 18.38 16.59 5.25
N VAL A 6 19.31 15.69 4.87
CA VAL A 6 19.87 15.62 3.50
C VAL A 6 18.85 15.09 2.49
N GLU A 7 18.13 14.00 2.78
CA GLU A 7 17.13 13.46 1.84
C GLU A 7 15.87 14.32 1.77
N LEU A 8 15.39 14.90 2.87
CA LEU A 8 14.33 15.90 2.82
C LEU A 8 14.80 17.19 2.12
N SER A 9 16.10 17.55 2.21
CA SER A 9 16.65 18.66 1.42
C SER A 9 16.68 18.36 -0.08
N TYR A 10 16.88 17.09 -0.48
CA TYR A 10 16.77 16.66 -1.87
C TYR A 10 15.34 16.86 -2.40
N ILE A 11 14.32 16.39 -1.66
CA ILE A 11 12.92 16.61 -2.08
C ILE A 11 12.63 18.12 -2.10
N GLY A 12 13.17 18.86 -1.11
CA GLY A 12 13.10 20.30 -1.00
C GLY A 12 13.63 21.05 -2.23
N LYS A 13 14.73 20.58 -2.84
CA LYS A 13 15.31 21.16 -4.07
C LYS A 13 14.30 21.13 -5.23
N TRP A 14 13.53 20.06 -5.36
CA TRP A 14 12.59 19.89 -6.47
C TRP A 14 11.24 20.56 -6.23
N LEU A 15 10.91 20.99 -5.00
CA LEU A 15 9.63 21.63 -4.67
C LEU A 15 9.20 22.75 -5.65
N PRO A 16 10.08 23.67 -6.08
CA PRO A 16 9.70 24.73 -7.03
C PRO A 16 9.31 24.20 -8.42
N GLU A 17 9.85 23.05 -8.82
CA GLU A 17 9.67 22.45 -10.14
C GLU A 17 8.64 21.30 -10.15
N ALA A 18 8.35 20.73 -8.98
CA ALA A 18 7.36 19.69 -8.74
C ALA A 18 6.01 20.25 -8.26
N SER A 19 5.84 21.58 -8.30
CA SER A 19 4.61 22.29 -7.94
C SER A 19 4.23 23.27 -9.05
N VAL A 20 2.94 23.63 -9.11
CA VAL A 20 2.42 24.61 -10.08
C VAL A 20 1.68 25.69 -9.31
N LYS A 21 1.93 26.95 -9.67
CA LYS A 21 1.24 28.12 -9.10
C LYS A 21 0.46 28.86 -10.16
N TYR A 22 -0.66 29.44 -9.76
CA TYR A 22 -1.36 30.45 -10.56
C TYR A 22 -0.56 31.76 -10.62
N ARG A 23 -0.99 32.68 -11.50
CA ARG A 23 -0.32 33.98 -11.67
C ARG A 23 -0.29 34.84 -10.41
N ASP A 24 -1.28 34.67 -9.54
CA ASP A 24 -1.38 35.35 -8.24
C ASP A 24 -0.53 34.67 -7.14
N GLY A 25 0.20 33.60 -7.48
CA GLY A 25 1.03 32.84 -6.56
C GLY A 25 0.29 31.77 -5.75
N SER A 26 -1.03 31.66 -5.88
CA SER A 26 -1.80 30.60 -5.21
C SER A 26 -1.47 29.20 -5.78
N PRO A 27 -1.54 28.14 -4.96
CA PRO A 27 -1.12 26.80 -5.38
C PRO A 27 -2.17 26.15 -6.30
N ALA A 28 -1.74 25.78 -7.51
CA ALA A 28 -2.52 25.02 -8.48
C ALA A 28 -2.23 23.52 -8.40
N ILE A 29 -1.00 23.13 -8.10
CA ILE A 29 -0.57 21.76 -7.76
C ILE A 29 0.53 21.89 -6.71
N ASN A 30 0.46 21.10 -5.65
CA ASN A 30 1.55 21.00 -4.66
C ASN A 30 2.15 19.59 -4.68
N LEU A 31 3.46 19.48 -4.46
CA LEU A 31 4.03 18.20 -4.05
C LEU A 31 3.68 17.95 -2.58
N GLY A 32 2.97 16.86 -2.30
CA GLY A 32 2.51 16.52 -0.96
C GLY A 32 2.54 15.01 -0.70
N LEU A 33 1.99 14.62 0.43
CA LEU A 33 1.81 13.23 0.83
C LEU A 33 0.36 12.83 0.62
N ILE A 34 0.13 11.63 0.12
CA ILE A 34 -1.21 11.02 0.05
C ILE A 34 -1.27 9.70 0.78
N ILE A 35 -2.45 9.31 1.24
CA ILE A 35 -2.79 7.95 1.65
C ILE A 35 -4.11 7.60 0.96
N THR A 36 -4.10 6.64 0.04
CA THR A 36 -5.30 6.17 -0.67
C THR A 36 -5.49 4.68 -0.41
N VAL A 37 -6.60 4.32 0.24
CA VAL A 37 -6.91 2.94 0.64
C VAL A 37 -8.23 2.45 0.07
N PHE A 38 -8.26 1.19 -0.38
CA PHE A 38 -9.41 0.53 -0.98
C PHE A 38 -9.83 -0.67 -0.13
N PHE A 39 -11.12 -0.74 0.22
CA PHE A 39 -11.65 -1.77 1.11
C PHE A 39 -13.09 -2.15 0.76
N LYS A 40 -13.51 -3.33 1.24
CA LYS A 40 -14.86 -3.88 1.08
C LYS A 40 -15.80 -3.35 2.15
N ASP A 41 -17.08 -3.71 2.00
CA ASP A 41 -18.09 -3.62 3.05
C ASP A 41 -18.44 -2.20 3.52
N GLY A 42 -18.04 -1.15 2.78
CA GLY A 42 -18.42 0.24 3.06
C GLY A 42 -19.92 0.55 2.94
N HIS A 43 -20.72 -0.41 2.49
CA HIS A 43 -22.18 -0.37 2.54
C HIS A 43 -22.74 -0.73 3.92
N THR A 44 -21.95 -1.42 4.77
CA THR A 44 -22.43 -1.89 6.08
C THR A 44 -22.51 -0.74 7.10
N PRO A 45 -23.50 -0.74 8.00
CA PRO A 45 -23.62 0.31 9.02
C PRO A 45 -22.37 0.43 9.92
N GLU A 46 -21.72 -0.69 10.22
CA GLU A 46 -20.50 -0.72 11.02
C GLU A 46 -19.33 -0.02 10.33
N VAL A 47 -19.08 -0.32 9.05
CA VAL A 47 -18.01 0.35 8.31
C VAL A 47 -18.33 1.82 8.07
N ARG A 48 -19.59 2.19 7.84
CA ARG A 48 -20.00 3.60 7.72
C ARG A 48 -19.74 4.40 9.00
N ARG A 49 -20.00 3.82 10.17
CA ARG A 49 -19.59 4.41 11.47
C ARG A 49 -18.09 4.67 11.52
N LYS A 50 -17.28 3.66 11.18
CA LYS A 50 -15.81 3.79 11.14
C LYS A 50 -15.33 4.85 10.13
N MET A 51 -15.97 4.95 8.97
CA MET A 51 -15.64 5.97 7.96
C MET A 51 -15.95 7.39 8.48
N VAL A 52 -17.06 7.56 9.19
CA VAL A 52 -17.39 8.80 9.90
C VAL A 52 -16.36 9.09 11.00
N GLU A 53 -15.99 8.09 11.80
CA GLU A 53 -14.96 8.22 12.85
C GLU A 53 -13.58 8.59 12.27
N CYS A 54 -13.25 8.11 11.07
CA CYS A 54 -12.05 8.53 10.35
C CYS A 54 -12.07 10.04 10.04
N VAL A 55 -13.22 10.57 9.63
CA VAL A 55 -13.39 12.02 9.40
C VAL A 55 -13.38 12.79 10.72
N ASP A 56 -14.01 12.27 11.77
CA ASP A 56 -13.99 12.86 13.12
C ASP A 56 -12.54 12.96 13.64
N ARG A 57 -11.74 11.90 13.46
CA ARG A 57 -10.32 11.86 13.82
C ARG A 57 -9.50 12.87 13.03
N PHE A 58 -9.65 12.90 11.70
CA PHE A 58 -8.91 13.83 10.85
C PHE A 58 -9.29 15.28 11.16
N TYR A 59 -10.58 15.53 11.38
CA TYR A 59 -11.10 16.84 11.76
C TYR A 59 -10.54 17.28 13.10
N ALA A 60 -10.55 16.44 14.14
CA ALA A 60 -10.00 16.77 15.45
C ALA A 60 -8.50 17.13 15.38
N GLU A 61 -7.74 16.40 14.57
CA GLU A 61 -6.30 16.57 14.46
C GLU A 61 -5.89 17.80 13.63
N PHE A 62 -6.61 18.10 12.56
CA PHE A 62 -6.24 19.16 11.60
C PHE A 62 -7.20 20.34 11.57
N LYS A 63 -8.16 20.44 12.51
CA LYS A 63 -9.19 21.48 12.59
C LYS A 63 -8.70 22.91 12.28
N PRO A 64 -7.54 23.37 12.80
CA PRO A 64 -7.08 24.74 12.53
C PRO A 64 -6.77 25.04 11.06
N HIS A 65 -6.48 24.01 10.27
CA HIS A 65 -6.15 24.13 8.85
C HIS A 65 -7.37 23.96 7.93
N LEU A 66 -8.42 23.27 8.38
CA LEU A 66 -9.57 22.93 7.57
C LEU A 66 -10.53 24.10 7.42
N LYS A 67 -10.94 24.38 6.19
CA LYS A 67 -11.73 25.56 5.85
C LYS A 67 -13.07 25.19 5.24
N LYS A 68 -13.08 24.19 4.36
CA LYS A 68 -14.24 23.85 3.53
C LYS A 68 -14.56 22.36 3.62
N HIS A 69 -15.83 22.04 3.45
CA HIS A 69 -16.27 20.68 3.20
C HIS A 69 -17.37 20.66 2.14
N ILE A 70 -17.64 19.48 1.58
CA ILE A 70 -18.73 19.29 0.61
C ILE A 70 -19.85 18.51 1.28
N THR A 71 -21.01 19.16 1.42
CA THR A 71 -22.26 18.51 1.84
C THR A 71 -23.15 18.28 0.64
N ARG A 72 -23.60 19.39 0.02
CA ARG A 72 -24.19 19.49 -1.32
C ARG A 72 -23.48 20.52 -2.21
N SER A 73 -22.74 21.42 -1.56
CA SER A 73 -21.99 22.52 -2.18
C SER A 73 -20.73 22.77 -1.36
N TRP A 74 -19.80 23.50 -1.95
CA TRP A 74 -18.55 23.92 -1.30
C TRP A 74 -18.82 24.98 -0.23
N VAL A 75 -18.81 24.60 1.05
CA VAL A 75 -19.21 25.49 2.16
C VAL A 75 -18.21 25.48 3.30
N GLY A 76 -18.20 26.56 4.09
CA GLY A 76 -17.42 26.63 5.33
C GLY A 76 -17.91 25.59 6.35
N ILE A 77 -16.99 25.07 7.16
CA ILE A 77 -17.33 24.05 8.17
C ILE A 77 -17.93 24.74 9.39
N THR A 78 -19.13 24.31 9.79
CA THR A 78 -19.82 24.74 11.03
C THR A 78 -20.23 23.50 11.82
N GLU A 79 -20.39 23.61 13.14
CA GLU A 79 -20.82 22.46 13.95
C GLU A 79 -22.15 21.87 13.44
N LYS A 80 -23.10 22.73 13.05
CA LYS A 80 -24.41 22.32 12.53
C LYS A 80 -24.32 21.56 11.21
N ASN A 81 -23.59 22.07 10.21
CA ASN A 81 -23.52 21.40 8.92
C ASN A 81 -22.65 20.13 8.96
N TYR A 82 -21.64 20.10 9.83
CA TYR A 82 -20.80 18.94 10.09
C TYR A 82 -21.62 17.82 10.74
N ALA A 83 -22.31 18.11 11.84
CA ALA A 83 -23.16 17.14 12.53
C ALA A 83 -24.27 16.59 11.62
N ARG A 84 -24.86 17.45 10.78
CA ARG A 84 -25.86 17.00 9.80
C ARG A 84 -25.28 16.02 8.78
N LYS A 85 -24.10 16.30 8.21
CA LYS A 85 -23.48 15.42 7.21
C LYS A 85 -23.01 14.11 7.83
N ARG A 86 -22.51 14.16 9.07
CA ARG A 86 -22.23 12.99 9.91
C ARG A 86 -23.45 12.09 10.01
N GLN A 87 -24.58 12.65 10.45
CA GLN A 87 -25.83 11.91 10.63
C GLN A 87 -26.39 11.36 9.31
N GLU A 88 -26.31 12.14 8.22
CA GLU A 88 -26.72 11.71 6.87
C GLU A 88 -26.01 10.42 6.44
N ILE A 89 -24.71 10.28 6.71
CA ILE A 89 -23.95 9.07 6.38
C ILE A 89 -24.35 7.91 7.31
N LEU A 90 -24.56 8.17 8.59
CA LEU A 90 -24.95 7.13 9.56
C LEU A 90 -26.34 6.56 9.29
N ASP A 91 -27.27 7.41 8.83
CA ASP A 91 -28.66 7.03 8.53
C ASP A 91 -28.82 6.44 7.11
N SER A 92 -27.81 6.56 6.27
CA SER A 92 -27.86 6.06 4.89
C SER A 92 -27.96 4.53 4.83
N THR A 93 -28.71 4.04 3.84
CA THR A 93 -28.98 2.61 3.61
C THR A 93 -27.88 1.92 2.81
N PRO A 94 -27.72 0.59 2.92
CA PRO A 94 -26.70 -0.15 2.17
C PRO A 94 -26.74 0.02 0.64
N GLU A 95 -27.86 0.45 0.07
CA GLU A 95 -28.05 0.67 -1.38
C GLU A 95 -27.53 2.03 -1.85
N GLU A 96 -27.33 2.98 -0.93
CA GLU A 96 -26.87 4.33 -1.22
C GLU A 96 -25.34 4.40 -1.35
N ILE A 97 -24.88 5.27 -2.25
CA ILE A 97 -23.49 5.73 -2.32
C ILE A 97 -23.42 7.05 -1.56
N PHE A 98 -22.35 7.26 -0.81
CA PHE A 98 -22.09 8.56 -0.19
C PHE A 98 -20.65 8.98 -0.42
N SER A 99 -20.42 10.29 -0.35
CA SER A 99 -19.08 10.86 -0.24
C SER A 99 -19.07 12.02 0.73
N TRP A 100 -17.90 12.29 1.30
CA TRP A 100 -17.67 13.46 2.14
C TRP A 100 -16.22 13.92 2.01
N TYR A 101 -16.06 15.18 1.58
CA TYR A 101 -14.80 15.88 1.43
C TYR A 101 -14.65 16.95 2.50
N LEU A 102 -13.46 17.07 3.10
CA LEU A 102 -13.03 18.21 3.91
C LEU A 102 -11.62 18.63 3.48
N GLY A 103 -11.34 19.93 3.39
CA GLY A 103 -10.03 20.41 2.97
C GLY A 103 -9.65 21.81 3.46
N SER A 104 -8.37 22.14 3.32
CA SER A 104 -7.79 23.43 3.73
C SER A 104 -7.88 24.53 2.65
N ALA A 105 -8.29 24.19 1.43
CA ALA A 105 -8.45 25.14 0.34
C ALA A 105 -9.72 25.99 0.51
N GLU A 106 -9.61 27.31 0.29
CA GLU A 106 -10.77 28.21 0.29
C GLU A 106 -11.63 28.05 -0.96
N LYS A 107 -11.00 27.74 -2.09
CA LYS A 107 -11.61 27.57 -3.41
C LYS A 107 -11.34 26.15 -3.90
N ASP A 108 -12.31 25.59 -4.61
CA ASP A 108 -12.24 24.25 -5.19
C ASP A 108 -11.19 24.11 -6.30
N TRP A 109 -10.74 25.22 -6.89
CA TRP A 109 -9.61 25.27 -7.84
C TRP A 109 -8.24 25.53 -7.19
N ILE A 110 -8.12 25.60 -5.86
CA ILE A 110 -6.83 25.73 -5.16
C ILE A 110 -6.43 24.36 -4.60
N ALA A 111 -5.17 23.97 -4.80
CA ALA A 111 -4.65 22.73 -4.23
C ALA A 111 -4.62 22.81 -2.69
N PRO A 112 -5.23 21.86 -1.97
CA PRO A 112 -5.20 21.84 -0.51
C PRO A 112 -3.86 21.31 0.02
N ASP A 113 -3.47 21.79 1.20
CA ASP A 113 -2.37 21.18 1.98
C ASP A 113 -2.88 19.99 2.80
N TYR A 114 -4.11 20.08 3.30
CA TYR A 114 -4.79 19.05 4.09
C TYR A 114 -6.11 18.71 3.44
N GLU A 115 -6.36 17.43 3.22
CA GLU A 115 -7.60 16.92 2.66
C GLU A 115 -7.94 15.55 3.25
N ILE A 116 -9.23 15.31 3.46
CA ILE A 116 -9.80 13.97 3.57
C ILE A 116 -11.00 13.86 2.63
N LEU A 117 -11.06 12.78 1.86
CA LEU A 117 -12.23 12.38 1.10
C LEU A 117 -12.54 10.91 1.39
N ILE A 118 -13.76 10.66 1.84
CA ILE A 118 -14.29 9.30 2.00
C ILE A 118 -15.39 9.04 0.96
N MET A 119 -15.43 7.85 0.39
CA MET A 119 -16.48 7.41 -0.53
C MET A 119 -16.90 5.98 -0.22
N GLY A 120 -18.14 5.80 0.24
CA GLY A 120 -18.73 4.49 0.49
C GLY A 120 -19.49 3.98 -0.72
N LYS A 121 -19.26 2.72 -1.09
CA LYS A 121 -19.99 2.05 -2.18
C LYS A 121 -21.24 1.33 -1.65
N ARG A 122 -22.18 1.08 -2.55
CA ARG A 122 -23.42 0.34 -2.29
C ARG A 122 -23.20 -1.17 -2.30
N VAL A 123 -24.09 -1.90 -1.63
CA VAL A 123 -24.01 -3.37 -1.44
C VAL A 123 -23.82 -4.14 -2.74
N PHE A 124 -24.53 -3.77 -3.82
CA PHE A 124 -24.45 -4.44 -5.12
C PHE A 124 -23.10 -4.28 -5.83
N HIS A 125 -22.25 -3.37 -5.37
CA HIS A 125 -20.91 -3.15 -5.93
C HIS A 125 -19.82 -3.82 -5.10
N ASN A 126 -20.12 -4.46 -3.97
CA ASN A 126 -19.09 -4.92 -3.02
C ASN A 126 -18.04 -5.86 -3.64
N ASP A 127 -18.44 -6.69 -4.60
CA ASP A 127 -17.54 -7.62 -5.25
C ASP A 127 -16.72 -6.97 -6.38
N ASN A 128 -17.26 -5.93 -7.03
CA ASN A 128 -16.72 -5.34 -8.26
C ASN A 128 -16.21 -3.90 -8.12
N ASP A 129 -16.33 -3.32 -6.93
CA ASP A 129 -15.86 -1.97 -6.58
C ASP A 129 -15.40 -1.96 -5.12
N ARG A 130 -14.68 -0.91 -4.74
CA ARG A 130 -14.18 -0.71 -3.37
C ARG A 130 -14.56 0.65 -2.86
N SER A 131 -14.87 0.70 -1.58
CA SER A 131 -14.95 1.97 -0.86
C SER A 131 -13.55 2.53 -0.69
N VAL A 132 -13.45 3.85 -0.67
CA VAL A 132 -12.18 4.56 -0.72
C VAL A 132 -12.09 5.58 0.40
N ILE A 133 -10.93 5.66 1.03
CA ILE A 133 -10.53 6.82 1.84
C ILE A 133 -9.23 7.36 1.23
N LYS A 134 -9.23 8.66 0.96
CA LYS A 134 -8.06 9.42 0.50
C LYS A 134 -7.75 10.52 1.51
N LEU A 135 -6.49 10.61 1.90
CA LEU A 135 -5.94 11.70 2.68
C LEU A 135 -4.89 12.44 1.84
N ALA A 136 -4.81 13.76 1.97
CA ALA A 136 -3.65 14.55 1.57
C ALA A 136 -3.10 15.32 2.77
N LEU A 137 -1.78 15.35 2.90
CA LEU A 137 -1.04 15.99 3.98
C LEU A 137 0.14 16.78 3.38
N PRO A 138 0.56 17.89 3.99
CA PRO A 138 1.67 18.67 3.45
C PRO A 138 2.98 17.92 3.64
N LEU A 139 3.92 18.10 2.71
CA LEU A 139 5.25 17.51 2.83
C LEU A 139 5.99 17.96 4.11
N SER A 140 5.71 19.18 4.59
CA SER A 140 6.26 19.72 5.83
C SER A 140 5.94 18.87 7.06
N LEU A 141 4.89 18.03 7.01
CA LEU A 141 4.61 17.07 8.07
C LEU A 141 5.83 16.20 8.37
N LEU A 142 6.61 15.78 7.36
CA LEU A 142 7.80 14.93 7.59
C LEU A 142 8.94 15.64 8.31
N GLN A 143 8.94 16.98 8.28
CA GLN A 143 9.93 17.80 8.97
C GLN A 143 9.61 17.94 10.46
N GLU A 144 8.38 17.66 10.88
CA GLU A 144 8.00 17.61 12.29
C GLU A 144 8.78 16.50 13.02
N PRO A 145 9.04 16.65 14.34
CA PRO A 145 9.80 15.66 15.11
C PRO A 145 9.22 14.25 15.04
N ASP A 146 7.90 14.10 15.12
CA ASP A 146 7.15 12.85 15.08
C ASP A 146 6.47 12.59 13.73
N GLY A 147 6.63 13.47 12.75
CA GLY A 147 5.89 13.47 11.49
C GLY A 147 5.92 12.18 10.69
N LEU A 148 7.09 11.53 10.61
CA LEU A 148 7.26 10.23 9.96
C LEU A 148 6.44 9.13 10.66
N ALA A 149 6.55 9.07 11.99
CA ALA A 149 5.84 8.09 12.80
C ALA A 149 4.33 8.35 12.76
N ARG A 150 3.92 9.63 12.80
CA ARG A 150 2.52 10.07 12.71
C ARG A 150 1.90 9.72 11.37
N TYR A 151 2.62 9.93 10.26
CA TYR A 151 2.16 9.53 8.93
C TYR A 151 2.00 8.02 8.80
N GLN A 152 2.99 7.24 9.25
CA GLN A 152 2.90 5.78 9.26
C GLN A 152 1.77 5.28 10.18
N ALA A 153 1.56 5.93 11.33
CA ALA A 153 0.48 5.57 12.27
C ALA A 153 -0.91 5.79 11.66
N TRP A 154 -1.10 6.87 10.88
CA TRP A 154 -2.33 7.08 10.12
C TRP A 154 -2.59 5.94 9.12
N LEU A 155 -1.56 5.58 8.35
CA LEU A 155 -1.65 4.48 7.40
C LEU A 155 -1.97 3.14 8.07
N MET A 156 -1.23 2.77 9.13
CA MET A 156 -1.45 1.51 9.86
C MET A 156 -2.86 1.45 10.45
N TRP A 157 -3.33 2.54 11.06
CA TRP A 157 -4.67 2.60 11.61
C TRP A 157 -5.76 2.43 10.55
N LEU A 158 -5.61 3.04 9.37
CA LEU A 158 -6.54 2.84 8.25
C LEU A 158 -6.56 1.36 7.81
N CYS A 159 -5.39 0.76 7.64
CA CYS A 159 -5.25 -0.65 7.25
C CYS A 159 -5.94 -1.60 8.23
N ASP A 160 -5.73 -1.41 9.54
CA ASP A 160 -6.34 -2.24 10.59
C ASP A 160 -7.85 -2.00 10.75
N THR A 161 -8.30 -0.74 10.64
CA THR A 161 -9.70 -0.37 10.89
C THR A 161 -10.63 -0.88 9.79
N PHE A 162 -10.15 -0.85 8.54
CA PHE A 162 -10.96 -1.11 7.34
C PHE A 162 -10.64 -2.42 6.64
N ALA A 163 -9.71 -3.24 7.17
CA ALA A 163 -9.24 -4.47 6.52
C ALA A 163 -8.88 -4.21 5.05
N VAL A 164 -8.03 -3.20 4.83
CA VAL A 164 -7.70 -2.68 3.50
C VAL A 164 -7.22 -3.80 2.58
N GLU A 165 -7.80 -3.91 1.38
CA GLU A 165 -7.40 -4.94 0.42
C GLU A 165 -6.23 -4.45 -0.44
N SER A 166 -6.19 -3.18 -0.80
CA SER A 166 -5.11 -2.57 -1.59
C SER A 166 -5.07 -1.06 -1.38
N GLY A 167 -3.98 -0.44 -1.80
CA GLY A 167 -3.80 1.00 -1.71
C GLY A 167 -2.34 1.37 -1.72
N TYR A 168 -2.08 2.65 -1.55
CA TYR A 168 -0.74 3.21 -1.63
C TYR A 168 -0.68 4.52 -0.85
N ALA A 169 0.51 4.82 -0.35
CA ALA A 169 0.78 6.04 0.41
C ALA A 169 2.18 6.52 0.08
N GLY A 170 2.35 7.82 -0.15
CA GLY A 170 3.65 8.41 -0.47
C GLY A 170 3.54 9.78 -1.11
N LEU A 171 4.55 10.16 -1.89
CA LEU A 171 4.58 11.41 -2.63
C LEU A 171 3.55 11.40 -3.78
N SER A 172 2.81 12.49 -3.93
CA SER A 172 1.92 12.71 -5.07
C SER A 172 1.83 14.21 -5.40
N PHE A 173 1.40 14.50 -6.62
CA PHE A 173 0.95 15.82 -7.01
C PHE A 173 -0.46 16.02 -6.44
N VAL A 174 -0.58 16.81 -5.38
CA VAL A 174 -1.86 17.14 -4.77
C VAL A 174 -2.55 18.19 -5.63
N LEU A 175 -3.63 17.78 -6.26
CA LEU A 175 -4.45 18.61 -7.14
C LEU A 175 -5.62 19.26 -6.37
N PRO A 176 -6.20 20.35 -6.89
CA PRO A 176 -7.44 20.93 -6.40
C PRO A 176 -8.62 19.97 -6.55
N TYR A 177 -9.75 20.26 -5.90
CA TYR A 177 -10.98 19.50 -6.09
C TYR A 177 -11.47 19.56 -7.56
N GLU A 178 -11.24 20.68 -8.24
CA GLU A 178 -11.39 20.83 -9.70
C GLU A 178 -10.19 20.22 -10.46
N PHE A 179 -9.81 18.98 -10.11
CA PHE A 179 -8.58 18.31 -10.56
C PHE A 179 -8.48 18.18 -12.08
N HIS A 180 -9.61 18.07 -12.79
CA HIS A 180 -9.65 17.87 -14.24
C HIS A 180 -8.95 19.01 -15.01
N ARG A 181 -8.95 20.24 -14.45
CA ARG A 181 -8.26 21.39 -15.04
C ARG A 181 -6.74 21.22 -15.05
N MET A 182 -6.24 20.40 -14.13
CA MET A 182 -4.82 20.23 -13.85
C MET A 182 -4.23 18.95 -14.44
N PHE A 183 -5.02 18.13 -15.15
CA PHE A 183 -4.54 16.90 -15.81
C PHE A 183 -3.32 17.12 -16.71
N PRO A 184 -3.25 18.18 -17.57
CA PRO A 184 -2.05 18.44 -18.36
C PRO A 184 -0.78 18.67 -17.56
N TYR A 185 -0.92 19.33 -16.42
CA TYR A 185 0.20 19.62 -15.56
C TYR A 185 0.62 18.38 -14.78
N GLU A 186 -0.32 17.59 -14.25
CA GLU A 186 -0.02 16.31 -13.59
C GLU A 186 0.66 15.35 -14.57
N TYR A 187 0.16 15.24 -15.81
CA TYR A 187 0.74 14.37 -16.84
C TYR A 187 2.19 14.76 -17.14
N LYS A 188 2.44 16.05 -17.39
CA LYS A 188 3.79 16.55 -17.66
C LYS A 188 4.74 16.33 -16.48
N LEU A 189 4.27 16.54 -15.26
CA LEU A 189 5.06 16.33 -14.05
C LEU A 189 5.35 14.84 -13.84
N ALA A 190 4.38 13.96 -14.05
CA ALA A 190 4.55 12.52 -13.94
C ALA A 190 5.58 11.98 -14.95
N GLN A 191 5.57 12.47 -16.21
CA GLN A 191 6.59 12.12 -17.20
C GLN A 191 8.02 12.50 -16.77
N ARG A 192 8.16 13.53 -15.93
CA ARG A 192 9.45 13.99 -15.41
C ARG A 192 9.86 13.28 -14.11
N PHE A 193 8.91 12.94 -13.26
CA PHE A 193 9.13 12.44 -11.90
C PHE A 193 8.40 11.10 -11.65
N PRO A 194 8.91 9.98 -12.19
CA PRO A 194 8.31 8.64 -12.09
C PRO A 194 8.16 8.10 -10.66
N GLY A 195 8.89 8.67 -9.69
CA GLY A 195 8.76 8.33 -8.26
C GLY A 195 7.52 8.92 -7.58
N VAL A 196 6.84 9.89 -8.21
CA VAL A 196 5.66 10.57 -7.65
C VAL A 196 4.39 9.91 -8.17
N MET A 197 3.50 9.49 -7.27
CA MET A 197 2.27 8.79 -7.63
C MET A 197 1.27 9.74 -8.32
N VAL A 198 0.67 9.29 -9.42
CA VAL A 198 -0.48 9.93 -10.06
C VAL A 198 -1.75 9.52 -9.33
N ASP A 199 -2.40 10.45 -8.63
CA ASP A 199 -3.52 10.16 -7.71
C ASP A 199 -4.74 11.08 -7.91
N SER A 200 -4.77 11.86 -8.99
CA SER A 200 -5.90 12.75 -9.29
C SER A 200 -7.27 12.05 -9.31
N LEU A 201 -7.32 10.79 -9.77
CA LEU A 201 -8.54 9.98 -9.78
C LEU A 201 -8.60 8.91 -8.69
N GLY A 202 -7.71 8.93 -7.67
CA GLY A 202 -7.61 7.85 -6.67
C GLY A 202 -8.93 7.46 -5.99
N THR A 203 -9.84 8.42 -5.80
CA THR A 203 -11.17 8.20 -5.20
C THR A 203 -12.15 7.46 -6.11
N LEU A 204 -11.82 7.30 -7.38
CA LEU A 204 -12.64 6.68 -8.42
C LEU A 204 -12.07 5.34 -8.92
N GLU A 205 -10.93 4.91 -8.37
CA GLU A 205 -10.20 3.70 -8.78
C GLU A 205 -10.66 2.43 -8.06
N GLY A 206 -11.74 2.48 -7.27
CA GLY A 206 -12.24 1.32 -6.52
C GLY A 206 -12.58 0.09 -7.38
N GLY A 207 -13.06 0.29 -8.61
CA GLY A 207 -13.29 -0.79 -9.57
C GLY A 207 -12.01 -1.42 -10.09
N ASP A 208 -10.99 -0.59 -10.35
CA ASP A 208 -9.67 -1.05 -10.81
C ASP A 208 -8.93 -1.80 -9.69
N ALA A 209 -9.10 -1.35 -8.44
CA ALA A 209 -8.52 -1.96 -7.25
C ALA A 209 -8.99 -3.40 -7.00
N VAL A 210 -10.08 -3.85 -7.65
CA VAL A 210 -10.53 -5.26 -7.65
C VAL A 210 -9.68 -6.13 -8.58
N HIS A 211 -9.11 -5.53 -9.62
CA HIS A 211 -8.41 -6.23 -10.69
C HIS A 211 -6.89 -6.28 -10.48
N GLY A 212 -6.31 -5.28 -9.82
CA GLY A 212 -4.89 -5.30 -9.50
C GLY A 212 -4.45 -4.11 -8.66
N LEU A 213 -3.18 -4.14 -8.27
CA LEU A 213 -2.55 -3.02 -7.58
C LEU A 213 -2.19 -1.92 -8.59
N LYS A 214 -2.38 -0.66 -8.23
CA LYS A 214 -2.06 0.48 -9.11
C LYS A 214 -0.58 0.54 -9.50
N GLY A 215 0.33 0.30 -8.55
CA GLY A 215 1.76 0.36 -8.79
C GLY A 215 2.56 0.63 -7.50
N PRO A 216 3.90 0.64 -7.59
CA PRO A 216 4.76 0.89 -6.43
C PRO A 216 4.65 2.35 -5.97
N CYS A 217 4.62 2.53 -4.65
CA CYS A 217 4.70 3.82 -3.95
C CYS A 217 5.59 3.68 -2.71
N TRP A 218 5.81 4.77 -1.95
CA TRP A 218 6.60 4.72 -0.72
C TRP A 218 6.09 3.63 0.23
N TYR A 219 4.78 3.55 0.40
CA TYR A 219 4.08 2.45 1.04
C TYR A 219 3.14 1.82 0.03
N THR A 220 3.32 0.54 -0.25
CA THR A 220 2.46 -0.24 -1.15
C THR A 220 1.70 -1.29 -0.34
N ILE A 221 0.37 -1.18 -0.31
CA ILE A 221 -0.48 -1.98 0.57
C ILE A 221 -0.90 -3.27 -0.13
N LEU A 222 -0.62 -4.41 0.50
CA LEU A 222 -0.91 -5.75 0.00
C LEU A 222 -1.85 -6.45 1.00
N GLY A 223 -3.16 -6.35 0.77
CA GLY A 223 -4.12 -7.19 1.50
C GLY A 223 -3.93 -8.67 1.20
N ASN A 224 -4.47 -9.51 2.10
CA ASN A 224 -4.40 -10.97 2.02
C ASN A 224 -4.71 -11.56 0.62
N PRO A 225 -5.71 -11.06 -0.15
CA PRO A 225 -5.96 -11.56 -1.50
C PRO A 225 -4.77 -11.42 -2.46
N TRP A 226 -4.05 -10.29 -2.41
CA TRP A 226 -2.89 -10.04 -3.26
C TRP A 226 -1.65 -10.74 -2.74
N LEU A 227 -1.45 -10.71 -1.42
CA LEU A 227 -0.37 -11.41 -0.74
C LEU A 227 -0.40 -12.92 -1.06
N LYS A 228 -1.59 -13.54 -1.07
CA LYS A 228 -1.77 -14.94 -1.45
C LYS A 228 -1.35 -15.20 -2.90
N LYS A 229 -1.75 -14.33 -3.83
CA LYS A 229 -1.34 -14.42 -5.25
C LYS A 229 0.17 -14.26 -5.44
N LEU A 230 0.83 -13.53 -4.55
CA LEU A 230 2.29 -13.36 -4.51
C LEU A 230 3.04 -14.48 -3.77
N GLY A 231 2.34 -15.55 -3.33
CA GLY A 231 2.96 -16.69 -2.64
C GLY A 231 3.16 -16.51 -1.13
N GLY A 232 2.58 -15.47 -0.53
CA GLY A 232 2.60 -15.23 0.91
C GLY A 232 3.85 -14.49 1.42
N THR A 233 3.84 -14.17 2.72
CA THR A 233 4.87 -13.33 3.36
C THR A 233 6.27 -13.93 3.29
N GLN A 234 6.40 -15.26 3.40
CA GLN A 234 7.72 -15.92 3.32
C GLN A 234 8.39 -15.72 1.97
N LYS A 235 7.63 -15.83 0.87
CA LYS A 235 8.16 -15.57 -0.48
C LYS A 235 8.57 -14.10 -0.63
N LEU A 236 7.77 -13.18 -0.09
CA LEU A 236 8.12 -11.75 -0.06
C LEU A 236 9.42 -11.50 0.72
N GLN A 237 9.55 -12.04 1.93
CA GLN A 237 10.75 -11.92 2.77
C GLN A 237 11.99 -12.44 2.04
N ARG A 238 11.87 -13.58 1.34
CA ARG A 238 12.97 -14.12 0.52
C ARG A 238 13.40 -13.16 -0.57
N ARG A 239 12.44 -12.65 -1.36
CA ARG A 239 12.73 -11.71 -2.47
C ARG A 239 13.29 -10.38 -1.99
N LEU A 240 13.11 -10.05 -0.72
CA LEU A 240 13.60 -8.83 -0.08
C LEU A 240 14.87 -9.03 0.76
N ALA A 241 15.39 -10.26 0.87
CA ALA A 241 16.55 -10.55 1.69
C ALA A 241 17.80 -9.73 1.29
N THR A 242 17.94 -9.42 0.01
CA THR A 242 19.03 -8.59 -0.54
C THR A 242 18.68 -7.10 -0.61
N THR A 243 17.48 -6.70 -0.19
CA THR A 243 17.03 -5.29 -0.17
C THR A 243 16.29 -4.98 1.14
N PRO A 244 16.99 -5.01 2.29
CA PRO A 244 16.37 -4.82 3.62
C PRO A 244 15.75 -3.43 3.82
N ASP A 245 16.11 -2.46 3.00
CA ASP A 245 15.51 -1.11 3.01
C ASP A 245 14.05 -1.11 2.56
N VAL A 246 13.55 -2.18 1.94
CA VAL A 246 12.12 -2.40 1.76
C VAL A 246 11.59 -3.19 2.95
N GLU A 247 11.04 -2.48 3.93
CA GLU A 247 10.49 -3.09 5.14
C GLU A 247 9.10 -3.69 4.86
N ILE A 248 8.83 -4.85 5.46
CA ILE A 248 7.48 -5.46 5.47
C ILE A 248 6.80 -5.08 6.78
N LEU A 249 5.74 -4.28 6.72
CA LEU A 249 4.94 -3.90 7.88
C LEU A 249 3.65 -4.75 7.92
N PRO A 250 3.51 -5.69 8.86
CA PRO A 250 2.29 -6.49 8.98
C PRO A 250 1.15 -5.69 9.60
N TYR A 251 -0.08 -5.94 9.15
CA TYR A 251 -1.33 -5.47 9.77
C TYR A 251 -2.37 -6.59 9.75
N ASN A 252 -3.53 -6.39 10.37
CA ASN A 252 -4.51 -7.46 10.61
C ASN A 252 -4.99 -8.21 9.35
N SER A 253 -4.91 -7.60 8.17
CA SER A 253 -5.44 -8.16 6.92
C SER A 253 -4.44 -8.16 5.76
N GLY A 254 -3.14 -8.05 6.05
CA GLY A 254 -2.11 -8.11 5.01
C GLY A 254 -0.76 -7.56 5.46
N VAL A 255 0.01 -7.07 4.49
CA VAL A 255 1.29 -6.41 4.72
C VAL A 255 1.41 -5.13 3.90
N ILE A 256 2.28 -4.22 4.32
CA ILE A 256 2.67 -3.03 3.55
C ILE A 256 4.15 -3.16 3.21
N LEU A 257 4.50 -2.98 1.94
CA LEU A 257 5.89 -2.82 1.52
C LEU A 257 6.26 -1.35 1.66
N LYS A 258 7.13 -1.02 2.61
CA LYS A 258 7.65 0.34 2.84
C LYS A 258 9.02 0.48 2.20
N ALA A 259 9.10 1.23 1.11
CA ALA A 259 10.31 1.51 0.36
C ALA A 259 11.14 2.61 1.04
N GLY A 260 11.99 2.24 1.99
CA GLY A 260 12.92 3.13 2.67
C GLY A 260 12.30 3.85 3.88
N THR A 261 13.17 4.32 4.78
CA THR A 261 12.77 5.07 5.97
C THR A 261 12.19 6.45 5.65
N LEU A 262 12.57 7.00 4.51
CA LEU A 262 12.09 8.26 3.94
C LEU A 262 11.44 8.03 2.58
N PRO A 263 10.64 8.98 2.07
CA PRO A 263 10.04 8.84 0.74
C PRO A 263 11.13 8.63 -0.32
N PRO A 264 10.97 7.66 -1.24
CA PRO A 264 11.87 7.48 -2.37
C PRO A 264 12.02 8.77 -3.18
N GLY A 265 13.18 8.93 -3.82
CA GLY A 265 13.45 10.07 -4.69
C GLY A 265 12.41 10.21 -5.81
N LEU A 266 12.26 11.42 -6.35
CA LEU A 266 11.32 11.70 -7.43
C LEU A 266 11.78 11.05 -8.76
N GLY A 267 13.10 10.86 -8.91
CA GLY A 267 13.72 10.20 -10.06
C GLY A 267 13.69 11.06 -11.31
N GLU A 268 14.20 12.29 -11.24
CA GLU A 268 14.13 13.23 -12.37
C GLU A 268 14.75 12.62 -13.63
N THR A 269 13.93 12.41 -14.66
CA THR A 269 14.26 11.50 -15.77
C THR A 269 15.44 11.92 -16.66
N LYS A 270 15.92 13.16 -16.55
CA LYS A 270 17.06 13.67 -17.33
C LYS A 270 18.37 13.57 -16.57
N THR A 271 18.32 13.56 -15.25
CA THR A 271 19.51 13.75 -14.41
C THR A 271 19.73 12.63 -13.39
N GLU A 272 18.73 11.79 -13.17
CA GLU A 272 18.74 10.79 -12.12
C GLU A 272 18.26 9.42 -12.63
N PRO A 273 18.78 8.32 -12.05
CA PRO A 273 18.22 7.00 -12.29
C PRO A 273 16.82 6.86 -11.68
N LEU A 274 16.09 5.82 -12.09
CA LEU A 274 14.81 5.46 -11.46
C LEU A 274 15.02 5.12 -9.96
N PRO A 275 14.06 5.43 -9.07
CA PRO A 275 14.21 5.15 -7.64
C PRO A 275 14.34 3.64 -7.37
N PRO A 276 15.49 3.14 -6.89
CA PRO A 276 15.79 1.71 -6.86
C PRO A 276 14.82 0.92 -5.96
N LEU A 277 14.39 1.48 -4.84
CA LEU A 277 13.42 0.81 -3.95
C LEU A 277 12.04 0.68 -4.61
N LEU A 278 11.62 1.66 -5.43
CA LEU A 278 10.36 1.54 -6.19
C LEU A 278 10.48 0.53 -7.33
N VAL A 279 11.67 0.43 -7.96
CA VAL A 279 11.97 -0.64 -8.93
C VAL A 279 11.88 -2.01 -8.25
N LYS A 280 12.47 -2.18 -7.06
CA LYS A 280 12.37 -3.44 -6.30
C LYS A 280 10.94 -3.79 -5.91
N VAL A 281 10.17 -2.82 -5.41
CA VAL A 281 8.75 -3.04 -5.11
C VAL A 281 7.98 -3.40 -6.38
N ASN A 282 8.27 -2.76 -7.51
CA ASN A 282 7.65 -3.08 -8.80
C ASN A 282 7.91 -4.54 -9.22
N GLN A 283 9.17 -4.97 -9.13
CA GLN A 283 9.60 -6.35 -9.42
C GLN A 283 8.77 -7.38 -8.62
N ILE A 284 8.46 -7.04 -7.37
CA ILE A 284 7.67 -7.90 -6.47
C ILE A 284 6.20 -7.93 -6.87
N ILE A 285 5.58 -6.77 -7.07
CA ILE A 285 4.13 -6.67 -7.26
C ILE A 285 3.68 -6.88 -8.70
N ARG A 286 4.60 -6.87 -9.68
CA ARG A 286 4.30 -6.99 -11.12
C ARG A 286 3.29 -8.10 -11.46
N PRO A 287 3.32 -9.32 -10.88
CA PRO A 287 2.34 -10.37 -11.19
C PRO A 287 0.89 -10.06 -10.78
N VAL A 288 0.68 -9.09 -9.89
CA VAL A 288 -0.63 -8.68 -9.37
C VAL A 288 -0.94 -7.20 -9.62
N ARG A 289 -0.07 -6.51 -10.35
CA ARG A 289 -0.26 -5.12 -10.74
C ARG A 289 -1.36 -5.04 -11.81
N PHE A 290 -2.17 -3.99 -11.75
CA PHE A 290 -3.20 -3.72 -12.73
C PHE A 290 -2.60 -3.64 -14.14
N ASP A 291 -3.22 -4.33 -15.10
CA ASP A 291 -2.70 -4.51 -16.46
C ASP A 291 -3.74 -4.29 -17.57
N LYS A 292 -4.97 -3.92 -17.22
CA LYS A 292 -6.05 -3.72 -18.20
C LYS A 292 -5.96 -2.34 -18.87
N PRO A 293 -6.36 -2.21 -20.14
CA PRO A 293 -6.43 -0.91 -20.80
C PRO A 293 -7.41 0.04 -20.08
N ARG A 294 -6.91 1.21 -19.65
CA ARG A 294 -7.72 2.32 -19.12
C ARG A 294 -6.94 3.63 -19.20
N SER A 295 -7.62 4.75 -18.93
CA SER A 295 -6.97 6.05 -18.73
C SER A 295 -6.88 6.42 -17.24
N LEU A 296 -5.76 7.01 -16.83
CA LEU A 296 -5.58 7.65 -15.52
C LEU A 296 -6.24 9.04 -15.43
N HIS A 297 -6.67 9.61 -16.56
CA HIS A 297 -7.40 10.89 -16.65
C HIS A 297 -8.74 10.71 -17.36
N PHE A 298 -9.68 11.62 -17.13
CA PHE A 298 -10.89 11.70 -17.96
C PHE A 298 -10.59 12.40 -19.29
N TYR A 299 -11.51 12.31 -20.24
CA TYR A 299 -11.36 13.00 -21.52
C TYR A 299 -11.14 14.51 -21.31
N SER A 300 -10.11 15.05 -21.96
CA SER A 300 -9.81 16.48 -22.09
C SER A 300 -9.92 16.86 -23.56
N GLU A 301 -10.35 18.09 -23.83
CA GLU A 301 -10.42 18.66 -25.18
C GLU A 301 -9.03 18.91 -25.80
N TYR A 302 -7.96 18.79 -25.02
CA TYR A 302 -6.57 18.97 -25.45
C TYR A 302 -5.88 17.63 -25.68
N GLU A 303 -5.81 17.18 -26.94
CA GLU A 303 -5.08 15.96 -27.35
C GLU A 303 -3.60 16.00 -26.92
N ASP A 304 -3.03 14.85 -26.56
CA ASP A 304 -1.63 14.64 -26.14
C ASP A 304 -1.17 15.34 -24.84
N PHE A 305 -2.07 16.02 -24.14
CA PHE A 305 -1.78 16.70 -22.88
C PHE A 305 -2.36 15.97 -21.67
N GLN A 306 -2.54 14.66 -21.70
CA GLN A 306 -3.01 13.91 -20.53
C GLN A 306 -2.65 12.44 -20.60
N PHE A 307 -2.93 11.72 -19.51
CA PHE A 307 -2.95 10.27 -19.58
C PHE A 307 -4.09 9.82 -20.49
N GLU A 308 -3.72 8.96 -21.42
CA GLU A 308 -4.60 8.20 -22.31
C GLU A 308 -4.33 6.72 -22.06
N THR A 309 -5.05 5.84 -22.75
CA THR A 309 -4.86 4.40 -22.56
C THR A 309 -3.41 3.96 -22.73
N GLU A 310 -2.75 4.38 -23.82
CA GLU A 310 -1.36 3.98 -24.07
C GLU A 310 -0.38 4.57 -23.04
N SER A 311 -0.46 5.88 -22.75
CA SER A 311 0.44 6.53 -21.80
C SER A 311 0.19 6.07 -20.36
N THR A 312 -1.04 5.68 -20.02
CA THR A 312 -1.37 5.02 -18.75
C THR A 312 -0.69 3.66 -18.63
N MET A 313 -0.73 2.84 -19.69
CA MET A 313 -0.04 1.55 -19.66
C MET A 313 1.48 1.72 -19.59
N LYS A 314 2.05 2.73 -20.26
CA LYS A 314 3.46 3.10 -20.10
C LYS A 314 3.77 3.52 -18.66
N TRP A 315 2.89 4.30 -18.02
CA TRP A 315 3.03 4.70 -16.62
C TRP A 315 3.07 3.50 -15.67
N TYR A 316 2.17 2.53 -15.83
CA TYR A 316 2.22 1.33 -15.01
C TYR A 316 3.51 0.57 -15.19
N ARG A 317 3.98 0.43 -16.44
CA ARG A 317 5.18 -0.32 -16.80
C ARG A 317 6.49 0.46 -16.65
N ARG A 318 6.47 1.69 -16.13
CA ARG A 318 7.62 2.60 -16.11
C ARG A 318 8.87 2.07 -15.40
N PHE A 319 8.72 1.03 -14.57
CA PHE A 319 9.82 0.37 -13.87
C PHE A 319 10.13 -1.04 -14.39
N ASP A 320 9.45 -1.53 -15.42
CA ASP A 320 9.51 -2.94 -15.81
C ASP A 320 10.86 -3.34 -16.39
N GLU A 321 11.45 -2.50 -17.23
CA GLU A 321 12.79 -2.75 -17.80
C GLU A 321 13.84 -2.85 -16.69
N ALA A 322 13.85 -1.90 -15.75
CA ALA A 322 14.75 -1.93 -14.61
C ALA A 322 14.46 -3.12 -13.66
N SER A 323 13.20 -3.51 -13.51
CA SER A 323 12.81 -4.67 -12.69
C SER A 323 13.27 -5.98 -13.31
N ALA A 324 13.27 -6.09 -14.64
CA ALA A 324 13.69 -7.30 -15.34
C ALA A 324 15.17 -7.62 -15.10
N LEU A 325 16.02 -6.59 -14.97
CA LEU A 325 17.43 -6.76 -14.60
C LEU A 325 17.59 -7.39 -13.22
N LEU A 326 16.71 -7.06 -12.26
CA LEU A 326 16.70 -7.68 -10.93
C LEU A 326 16.21 -9.13 -10.97
N ASP A 327 15.31 -9.47 -11.91
CA ASP A 327 14.83 -10.85 -12.09
C ASP A 327 15.96 -11.77 -12.60
N GLU A 328 16.88 -11.25 -13.42
CA GLU A 328 18.06 -11.98 -13.88
C GLU A 328 19.05 -12.27 -12.73
N GLU A 329 19.21 -11.33 -11.81
CA GLU A 329 19.99 -11.53 -10.58
C GLU A 329 19.34 -12.59 -9.65
N ASP A 330 18.00 -12.61 -9.61
CA ASP A 330 17.20 -13.55 -8.82
C ASP A 330 17.06 -14.95 -9.48
N ALA A 331 17.59 -15.17 -10.69
CA ALA A 331 17.37 -16.40 -11.48
C ALA A 331 17.85 -17.71 -10.82
N GLY A 332 18.64 -17.63 -9.75
CA GLY A 332 19.05 -18.77 -8.92
C GLY A 332 18.01 -19.21 -7.88
N LEU A 333 16.93 -18.45 -7.66
CA LEU A 333 15.92 -18.75 -6.64
C LEU A 333 14.90 -19.77 -7.16
N THR A 334 14.90 -20.97 -6.57
CA THR A 334 13.87 -21.98 -6.88
C THR A 334 12.51 -21.59 -6.26
N ASP A 335 11.43 -21.65 -7.02
CA ASP A 335 10.08 -21.33 -6.53
C ASP A 335 9.36 -22.50 -5.83
N GLU A 336 10.05 -23.64 -5.72
CA GLU A 336 9.54 -24.85 -5.06
C GLU A 336 9.75 -24.79 -3.55
N GLN A 337 8.65 -24.89 -2.81
CA GLN A 337 8.70 -25.06 -1.36
C GLN A 337 8.95 -26.54 -1.04
N VAL A 338 9.90 -26.82 -0.16
CA VAL A 338 10.17 -28.15 0.36
C VAL A 338 9.58 -28.29 1.75
N ARG A 339 9.12 -29.49 2.10
CA ARG A 339 8.60 -29.73 3.45
C ARG A 339 9.73 -29.51 4.46
N ILE A 340 9.44 -28.82 5.56
CA ILE A 340 10.41 -28.60 6.62
C ILE A 340 10.81 -29.95 7.19
N THR A 341 12.11 -30.23 7.20
CA THR A 341 12.68 -31.45 7.75
C THR A 341 13.74 -31.13 8.80
N CYS A 342 13.93 -32.03 9.75
CA CYS A 342 14.92 -31.89 10.82
C CYS A 342 15.47 -33.27 11.18
N ARG A 343 16.80 -33.40 11.31
CA ARG A 343 17.42 -34.71 11.63
C ARG A 343 17.45 -34.95 13.13
N THR A 344 17.51 -36.22 13.52
CA THR A 344 17.78 -36.62 14.91
C THR A 344 18.94 -35.82 15.51
N ASP A 345 18.78 -35.39 16.77
CA ASP A 345 19.66 -34.54 17.58
C ASP A 345 19.76 -33.07 17.17
N GLU A 346 19.23 -32.66 16.01
CA GLU A 346 19.10 -31.25 15.64
C GLU A 346 17.93 -30.60 16.39
N PRO A 347 18.03 -29.31 16.76
CA PRO A 347 16.93 -28.59 17.39
C PRO A 347 15.78 -28.41 16.39
N ALA A 348 14.57 -28.77 16.80
CA ALA A 348 13.37 -28.59 15.99
C ALA A 348 13.20 -27.09 15.67
N PRO A 349 13.13 -26.70 14.39
CA PRO A 349 13.00 -25.29 14.03
C PRO A 349 11.66 -24.68 14.45
N HIS A 350 10.63 -25.51 14.63
CA HIS A 350 9.29 -25.09 15.02
C HIS A 350 8.62 -26.11 15.95
N ALA A 351 7.74 -25.62 16.82
CA ALA A 351 6.86 -26.48 17.62
C ALA A 351 5.76 -27.09 16.73
N GLY A 352 5.50 -28.39 16.90
CA GLY A 352 4.49 -29.07 16.08
C GLY A 352 4.56 -30.58 16.07
N GLU A 353 3.72 -31.17 15.23
CA GLU A 353 3.65 -32.61 14.97
C GLU A 353 4.56 -32.97 13.80
N TRP A 354 5.39 -33.99 13.98
CA TRP A 354 6.38 -34.47 13.02
C TRP A 354 6.18 -35.95 12.75
N ALA A 355 6.56 -36.40 11.55
CA ALA A 355 6.61 -37.81 11.22
C ALA A 355 7.90 -38.20 10.50
N THR A 356 8.36 -39.42 10.73
CA THR A 356 9.46 -40.02 9.98
C THR A 356 9.06 -41.42 9.49
N ILE A 357 9.65 -41.86 8.38
CA ILE A 357 9.45 -43.20 7.83
C ILE A 357 10.81 -43.85 7.68
N VAL A 358 11.05 -44.92 8.42
CA VAL A 358 12.29 -45.72 8.35
C VAL A 358 11.89 -47.18 8.11
N ASN A 359 12.41 -47.77 7.03
CA ASN A 359 12.13 -49.16 6.63
C ASN A 359 10.63 -49.50 6.59
N GLY A 360 9.81 -48.59 6.07
CA GLY A 360 8.35 -48.77 5.95
C GLY A 360 7.56 -48.63 7.26
N THR A 361 8.22 -48.28 8.37
CA THR A 361 7.56 -47.98 9.66
C THR A 361 7.50 -46.47 9.86
N THR A 362 6.30 -45.95 10.08
CA THR A 362 6.07 -44.53 10.37
C THR A 362 6.03 -44.29 11.87
N GLN A 363 6.74 -43.28 12.35
CA GLN A 363 6.62 -42.78 13.72
C GLN A 363 6.22 -41.32 13.72
N TYR A 364 5.50 -40.94 14.77
CA TYR A 364 5.04 -39.57 15.00
C TYR A 364 5.62 -39.07 16.31
N THR A 365 5.95 -37.79 16.35
CA THR A 365 6.33 -37.12 17.59
C THR A 365 5.78 -35.70 17.59
N ARG A 366 5.68 -35.11 18.77
CA ARG A 366 5.35 -33.70 18.94
C ARG A 366 6.48 -33.04 19.73
N THR A 367 7.09 -32.01 19.16
CA THR A 367 8.24 -31.32 19.77
C THR A 367 7.96 -29.84 19.95
N ARG A 368 8.68 -29.21 20.89
CA ARG A 368 8.73 -27.75 21.03
C ARG A 368 9.84 -27.19 20.16
N GLU A 369 9.74 -25.91 19.80
CA GLU A 369 10.83 -25.19 19.13
C GLU A 369 12.11 -25.25 19.97
N GLY A 370 13.25 -25.51 19.32
CA GLY A 370 14.55 -25.71 19.96
C GLY A 370 14.78 -27.07 20.61
N GLN A 371 13.74 -27.91 20.77
CA GLN A 371 13.89 -29.26 21.34
C GLN A 371 14.61 -30.17 20.34
N LYS A 372 15.60 -30.94 20.80
CA LYS A 372 16.29 -31.93 19.95
C LYS A 372 15.33 -32.98 19.42
N MET A 373 15.42 -33.27 18.12
CA MET A 373 14.61 -34.31 17.50
C MET A 373 15.01 -35.70 17.99
N PRO A 374 14.04 -36.57 18.35
CA PRO A 374 14.34 -37.90 18.86
C PRO A 374 14.94 -38.82 17.78
N ALA A 375 15.58 -39.89 18.23
CA ALA A 375 15.92 -41.00 17.35
C ALA A 375 14.68 -41.82 17.02
N PHE A 376 14.71 -42.52 15.89
CA PHE A 376 13.68 -43.49 15.54
C PHE A 376 13.96 -44.81 16.28
N GLU A 377 13.01 -45.31 17.05
CA GLU A 377 13.13 -46.58 17.77
C GLU A 377 12.52 -47.71 16.95
N ASP A 378 13.29 -48.72 16.55
CA ASP A 378 12.73 -49.86 15.81
C ASP A 378 11.96 -50.84 16.73
N LYS A 379 11.33 -51.85 16.12
CA LYS A 379 10.54 -52.87 16.85
C LYS A 379 11.37 -53.68 17.87
N ASN A 380 12.69 -53.65 17.76
CA ASN A 380 13.62 -54.34 18.65
C ASN A 380 14.23 -53.40 19.69
N GLY A 381 13.78 -52.14 19.77
CA GLY A 381 14.28 -51.12 20.70
C GLY A 381 15.61 -50.49 20.28
N SER A 382 16.07 -50.72 19.04
CA SER A 382 17.31 -50.09 18.55
C SER A 382 17.03 -48.68 18.04
N MET A 383 17.91 -47.74 18.37
CA MET A 383 17.78 -46.33 18.02
C MET A 383 18.50 -46.01 16.72
N HIS A 384 17.78 -45.40 15.77
CA HIS A 384 18.27 -45.05 14.45
C HIS A 384 18.19 -43.54 14.22
N ARG A 385 19.17 -43.02 13.48
CA ARG A 385 19.15 -41.64 13.04
C ARG A 385 18.11 -41.49 11.92
N ALA A 386 17.21 -40.52 12.08
CA ALA A 386 16.08 -40.33 11.17
C ALA A 386 15.94 -38.88 10.70
N CYS A 387 15.28 -38.71 9.56
CA CYS A 387 14.86 -37.40 9.05
C CYS A 387 13.36 -37.24 9.34
N TRP A 388 13.01 -36.27 10.18
CA TRP A 388 11.64 -36.00 10.55
C TRP A 388 11.07 -34.91 9.65
N SER A 389 9.88 -35.15 9.11
CA SER A 389 9.10 -34.20 8.30
C SER A 389 8.01 -33.54 9.15
N LEU A 390 7.93 -32.22 9.15
CA LEU A 390 6.91 -31.48 9.88
C LEU A 390 5.54 -31.68 9.21
N LEU A 391 4.54 -32.10 9.98
CA LEU A 391 3.18 -32.34 9.52
C LEU A 391 2.23 -31.19 9.84
N LYS A 392 2.41 -30.56 11.01
CA LYS A 392 1.56 -29.47 11.49
C LYS A 392 2.35 -28.62 12.48
N ARG A 393 2.24 -27.29 12.36
CA ARG A 393 2.78 -26.36 13.36
C ARG A 393 1.73 -26.00 14.39
N ASP A 394 2.19 -25.79 15.63
CA ASP A 394 1.32 -25.37 16.72
C ASP A 394 0.82 -23.92 16.55
N ASP A 395 1.60 -23.07 15.85
CA ASP A 395 1.26 -21.68 15.52
C ASP A 395 0.39 -21.53 14.25
N GLY A 396 0.04 -22.64 13.58
CA GLY A 396 -0.72 -22.63 12.33
C GLY A 396 0.06 -22.17 11.09
N GLY A 397 1.37 -21.99 11.19
CA GLY A 397 2.23 -21.60 10.06
C GLY A 397 2.40 -22.69 8.99
N SER A 398 3.08 -22.35 7.89
CA SER A 398 3.41 -23.28 6.82
C SER A 398 4.34 -24.40 7.29
N VAL A 399 4.08 -25.63 6.84
CA VAL A 399 4.96 -26.80 7.03
C VAL A 399 5.97 -26.99 5.89
N PHE A 400 5.99 -26.04 4.96
CA PHE A 400 6.95 -25.96 3.87
C PHE A 400 7.77 -24.67 3.99
N ALA A 401 9.03 -24.73 3.56
CA ALA A 401 9.97 -23.61 3.51
C ALA A 401 10.71 -23.63 2.16
N TYR A 402 11.33 -22.51 1.81
CA TYR A 402 12.23 -22.47 0.65
C TYR A 402 13.62 -22.97 1.06
N PRO A 403 14.28 -23.83 0.27
CA PRO A 403 15.59 -24.42 0.64
C PRO A 403 16.69 -23.39 0.93
N ASP A 404 16.57 -22.20 0.32
CA ASP A 404 17.56 -21.13 0.38
C ASP A 404 17.30 -20.11 1.51
N LEU A 405 16.25 -20.33 2.32
CA LEU A 405 15.98 -19.55 3.52
C LEU A 405 16.33 -20.39 4.76
N PRO A 406 17.04 -19.82 5.75
CA PRO A 406 17.36 -20.52 7.00
C PRO A 406 16.14 -20.86 7.86
#